data_AF-A0A3A4RTT3-F1
#
_entry.id   AF-A0A3A4RTT3-F1
#
_cell.length_a   1.000
_cell.length_b   1.000
_cell.length_c   1.000
_cell.angle_alpha   90.00
_cell.angle_beta   90.00
_cell.angle_gamma   90.00
#
_symmetry.space_group_name_H-M   'P 1'
#
loop_
_entity.id
_entity.type
_entity.pdbx_description
1 polymer ?
#
loop_
_entity_poly.entity_id
_entity_poly.type
_entity_poly.pdbx_seq_one_letter_code
_entity_poly.pdbx_strand_id
1 'polypeptide(L)'
;MQVQKFLVPVACVALLVLAHRSYGWPGVAAVSGGLTMWLLLHFSRLMAVLKRAANRPIGYVDSAVMLNAKLKPGVTLMHVMAMTRSLGERLSDEGVQPEVYRWSDNGGSKVSADFAHGKLVRWQLDRSADTDAPAAPRPGGPGTPGASDPAP
;
A
#
# COMPACT_ATOMS: atom_id res chain seq x y z
N MET A 1 -6.28 -25.55 6.07
CA MET A 1 -7.54 -25.77 6.82
C MET A 1 -8.66 -24.93 6.19
N GLN A 2 -9.38 -25.50 5.23
CA GLN A 2 -10.47 -24.84 4.48
C GLN A 2 -11.87 -25.08 5.10
N VAL A 3 -11.94 -25.88 6.18
CA VAL A 3 -13.18 -26.35 6.81
C VAL A 3 -14.00 -25.19 7.40
N GLN A 4 -13.33 -24.13 7.87
CA GLN A 4 -13.95 -22.95 8.45
C GLN A 4 -14.76 -22.12 7.43
N LYS A 5 -14.40 -22.17 6.13
CA LYS A 5 -15.14 -21.49 5.05
C LYS A 5 -16.45 -22.20 4.69
N PHE A 6 -16.53 -23.52 4.92
CA PHE A 6 -17.73 -24.32 4.64
C PHE A 6 -18.65 -24.48 5.86
N LEU A 7 -18.13 -24.26 7.07
CA LEU A 7 -18.92 -24.32 8.31
C LEU A 7 -20.05 -23.30 8.35
N VAL A 8 -19.80 -22.08 7.86
CA VAL A 8 -20.79 -20.99 7.87
C VAL A 8 -22.01 -21.30 6.98
N PRO A 9 -21.86 -21.68 5.69
CA PRO A 9 -23.02 -22.02 4.87
C PRO A 9 -23.75 -23.28 5.37
N VAL A 10 -23.02 -24.30 5.85
CA VAL A 10 -23.62 -25.52 6.40
C VAL A 10 -24.43 -25.23 7.67
N ALA A 11 -23.92 -24.38 8.57
CA ALA A 11 -24.65 -23.96 9.76
C ALA A 11 -25.92 -23.15 9.44
N CYS A 12 -25.88 -22.30 8.40
CA CYS A 12 -27.05 -21.53 7.96
C CYS A 12 -28.16 -22.45 7.42
N VAL A 13 -27.79 -23.46 6.61
CA VAL A 13 -28.75 -24.44 6.09
C VAL A 13 -29.32 -25.31 7.21
N ALA A 14 -28.48 -25.76 8.14
CA ALA A 14 -28.92 -26.55 9.30
C ALA A 14 -29.89 -25.76 10.20
N LEU A 15 -29.63 -24.46 10.45
CA LEU A 15 -30.51 -23.59 11.22
C LEU A 15 -31.86 -23.35 10.53
N LEU A 16 -31.88 -23.17 9.20
CA LEU A 16 -33.14 -23.05 8.44
C LEU A 16 -33.99 -24.32 8.55
N VAL A 17 -33.38 -25.50 8.42
CA VAL A 17 -34.09 -26.78 8.52
C VAL A 17 -34.62 -27.03 9.94
N LEU A 18 -33.82 -26.73 10.98
CA LEU A 18 -34.23 -26.85 12.38
C LEU A 18 -35.36 -25.87 12.74
N ALA A 19 -35.28 -24.62 12.29
CA ALA A 19 -36.28 -23.59 12.55
C ALA A 19 -37.61 -23.89 11.85
N HIS A 20 -37.57 -24.38 10.59
CA HIS A 20 -38.76 -24.81 9.86
C HIS A 20 -39.48 -25.96 10.59
N ARG A 21 -38.71 -26.90 11.17
CA ARG A 21 -39.25 -28.08 11.83
C ARG A 21 -39.80 -27.83 13.24
N SER A 22 -39.32 -26.80 13.93
CA SER A 22 -39.73 -26.51 15.32
C SER A 22 -40.73 -25.36 15.45
N TYR A 23 -40.70 -24.34 14.59
CA TYR A 23 -41.53 -23.13 14.73
C TYR A 23 -42.40 -22.78 13.51
N GLY A 24 -42.29 -23.53 12.40
CA GLY A 24 -43.03 -23.22 11.18
C GLY A 24 -42.66 -21.87 10.56
N TRP A 25 -43.66 -21.13 10.06
CA TRP A 25 -43.48 -19.84 9.35
C TRP A 25 -42.74 -18.73 10.13
N PRO A 26 -43.00 -18.48 11.44
CA PRO A 26 -42.26 -17.45 12.18
C PRO A 26 -40.77 -17.79 12.37
N GLY A 27 -40.41 -19.09 12.45
CA GLY A 27 -39.02 -19.52 12.52
C GLY A 27 -38.23 -19.22 11.23
N VAL A 28 -38.87 -19.41 10.07
CA VAL A 28 -38.29 -19.06 8.77
C VAL A 28 -38.06 -17.56 8.65
N ALA A 29 -39.03 -16.74 9.10
CA ALA A 29 -38.89 -15.28 9.11
C ALA A 29 -37.74 -14.79 10.01
N ALA A 30 -37.56 -15.41 11.18
CA ALA A 30 -36.47 -15.06 12.09
C ALA A 30 -35.08 -15.41 11.49
N VAL A 31 -34.94 -16.60 10.91
CA VAL A 31 -33.66 -17.03 10.32
C VAL A 31 -33.34 -16.26 9.03
N SER A 32 -34.32 -16.01 8.17
CA SER A 32 -34.12 -15.20 6.97
C SER A 32 -33.75 -13.75 7.32
N GLY A 33 -34.37 -13.17 8.35
CA GLY A 33 -34.01 -11.86 8.89
C GLY A 33 -32.57 -11.83 9.43
N GLY A 34 -32.19 -12.82 10.24
CA GLY A 34 -30.82 -12.97 10.74
C GLY A 34 -29.80 -13.17 9.63
N LEU A 35 -30.12 -13.96 8.61
CA LEU A 35 -29.25 -14.19 7.45
C LEU A 35 -29.09 -12.93 6.61
N THR A 36 -30.18 -12.17 6.41
CA THR A 36 -30.16 -10.89 5.69
C THR A 36 -29.32 -9.86 6.44
N MET A 37 -29.54 -9.71 7.74
CA MET A 37 -28.73 -8.87 8.63
C MET A 37 -27.24 -9.25 8.56
N TRP A 38 -26.94 -10.54 8.69
CA TRP A 38 -25.58 -11.07 8.59
C TRP A 38 -24.96 -10.80 7.22
N LEU A 39 -25.71 -11.01 6.14
CA LEU A 39 -25.26 -10.76 4.77
C LEU A 39 -24.98 -9.28 4.56
N LEU A 40 -25.84 -8.38 5.05
CA LEU A 40 -25.61 -6.94 5.00
C LEU A 40 -24.34 -6.53 5.76
N LEU A 41 -24.09 -7.10 6.95
CA LEU A 41 -22.87 -6.86 7.70
C LEU A 41 -21.62 -7.43 7.00
N HIS A 42 -21.74 -8.61 6.40
CA HIS A 42 -20.67 -9.22 5.62
C HIS A 42 -20.35 -8.39 4.38
N PHE A 43 -21.38 -7.96 3.66
CA PHE A 43 -21.26 -7.07 2.51
C PHE A 43 -20.67 -5.72 2.90
N SER A 44 -21.11 -5.13 4.01
CA SER A 44 -20.56 -3.88 4.55
C SER A 44 -19.08 -4.01 4.92
N ARG A 45 -18.68 -5.15 5.49
CA ARG A 45 -17.27 -5.47 5.77
C ARG A 45 -16.44 -5.57 4.49
N LEU A 46 -16.95 -6.23 3.45
CA LEU A 46 -16.30 -6.30 2.14
C LEU A 46 -16.20 -4.92 1.50
N MET A 47 -17.27 -4.13 1.56
CA MET A 47 -17.33 -2.77 1.03
C MET A 47 -16.37 -1.83 1.78
N ALA A 48 -16.19 -2.00 3.09
CA ALA A 48 -15.20 -1.24 3.86
C ALA A 48 -13.76 -1.57 3.42
N VAL A 49 -13.45 -2.82 3.11
CA VAL A 49 -12.14 -3.24 2.58
C VAL A 49 -11.92 -2.69 1.18
N LEU A 50 -12.92 -2.82 0.29
CA LEU A 50 -12.88 -2.27 -1.05
C LEU A 50 -12.78 -0.74 -1.03
N LYS A 51 -13.51 -0.05 -0.16
CA LYS A 51 -13.43 1.40 0.03
C LYS A 51 -12.05 1.82 0.55
N ARG A 52 -11.39 1.01 1.38
CA ARG A 52 -10.02 1.24 1.84
C ARG A 52 -8.99 1.04 0.72
N ALA A 53 -9.25 0.12 -0.21
CA ALA A 53 -8.43 -0.07 -1.41
C ALA A 53 -8.72 0.98 -2.50
N ALA A 54 -9.98 1.43 -2.64
CA ALA A 54 -10.43 2.41 -3.62
C ALA A 54 -10.13 3.85 -3.21
N ASN A 55 -9.99 4.13 -1.90
CA ASN A 55 -9.36 5.36 -1.41
C ASN A 55 -7.85 5.42 -1.69
N ARG A 56 -7.26 4.43 -2.38
CA ARG A 56 -5.90 4.57 -2.91
C ARG A 56 -5.96 5.39 -4.20
N PRO A 57 -5.43 6.62 -4.21
CA PRO A 57 -5.39 7.44 -5.40
C PRO A 57 -4.58 6.74 -6.51
N ILE A 58 -4.84 7.14 -7.76
CA ILE A 58 -4.09 6.71 -8.95
C ILE A 58 -2.58 6.93 -8.68
N GLY A 59 -1.72 5.97 -9.05
CA GLY A 59 -0.27 6.03 -8.79
C GLY A 59 0.17 5.46 -7.44
N TYR A 60 -0.66 4.73 -6.71
CA TYR A 60 -0.27 4.21 -5.40
C TYR A 60 0.38 2.81 -5.44
N VAL A 61 1.39 2.55 -4.61
CA VAL A 61 2.10 1.26 -4.49
C VAL A 61 2.17 0.77 -3.04
N ASP A 62 2.27 -0.54 -2.85
CA ASP A 62 2.30 -1.16 -1.51
C ASP A 62 3.53 -0.71 -0.68
N SER A 63 4.68 -0.47 -1.32
CA SER A 63 5.85 0.16 -0.69
C SER A 63 6.76 0.78 -1.75
N ALA A 64 7.05 2.08 -1.61
CA ALA A 64 7.94 2.83 -2.49
C ALA A 64 9.39 2.31 -2.37
N VAL A 65 9.80 1.93 -1.15
CA VAL A 65 11.12 1.36 -0.88
C VAL A 65 11.31 0.02 -1.59
N MET A 66 10.30 -0.85 -1.52
CA MET A 66 10.35 -2.15 -2.20
C MET A 66 10.34 -1.98 -3.73
N LEU A 67 9.58 -1.01 -4.25
CA LEU A 67 9.61 -0.68 -5.67
C LEU A 67 11.01 -0.21 -6.08
N ASN A 68 11.60 0.74 -5.35
CA ASN A 68 12.95 1.23 -5.59
C ASN A 68 14.00 0.10 -5.62
N ALA A 69 13.87 -0.91 -4.74
CA ALA A 69 14.78 -2.06 -4.73
C ALA A 69 14.58 -3.03 -5.90
N LYS A 70 13.38 -3.07 -6.49
CA LYS A 70 13.04 -3.94 -7.63
C LYS A 70 13.32 -3.29 -8.99
N LEU A 71 13.42 -1.97 -9.04
CA LEU A 71 13.72 -1.23 -10.26
C LEU A 71 15.15 -1.53 -10.73
N LYS A 72 15.29 -1.75 -12.04
CA LYS A 72 16.55 -2.04 -12.71
C LYS A 72 16.63 -1.22 -14.00
N PRO A 73 17.82 -0.76 -14.43
CA PRO A 73 17.95 -0.04 -15.68
C PRO A 73 17.43 -0.89 -16.86
N GLY A 74 16.69 -0.27 -17.77
CA GLY A 74 16.19 -0.91 -18.99
C GLY A 74 14.86 -1.67 -18.86
N VAL A 75 14.26 -1.77 -17.66
CA VAL A 75 12.89 -2.32 -17.53
C VAL A 75 11.87 -1.39 -18.20
N THR A 76 10.84 -1.97 -18.81
CA THR A 76 9.81 -1.18 -19.49
C THR A 76 8.78 -0.64 -18.52
N LEU A 77 8.12 0.46 -18.89
CA LEU A 77 7.00 1.01 -18.11
C LEU A 77 5.92 -0.05 -17.83
N MET A 78 5.57 -0.85 -18.84
CA MET A 78 4.61 -1.95 -18.71
C MET A 78 5.05 -3.00 -17.69
N HIS A 79 6.34 -3.33 -17.62
CA HIS A 79 6.87 -4.25 -16.61
C HIS A 79 6.72 -3.66 -15.20
N VAL A 80 7.00 -2.37 -15.03
CA VAL A 80 6.82 -1.68 -13.74
C VAL A 80 5.35 -1.67 -13.33
N MET A 81 4.44 -1.34 -14.24
CA MET A 81 2.99 -1.37 -14.00
C MET A 81 2.48 -2.76 -13.63
N ALA A 82 2.99 -3.82 -14.27
CA ALA A 82 2.64 -5.19 -13.92
C ALA A 82 3.12 -5.57 -12.51
N MET A 83 4.33 -5.13 -12.12
CA MET A 83 4.88 -5.37 -10.77
C MET A 83 4.13 -4.59 -9.68
N THR A 84 3.74 -3.35 -9.96
CA THR A 84 3.07 -2.47 -8.99
C THR A 84 1.56 -2.67 -8.96
N ARG A 85 0.98 -3.28 -10.01
CA ARG A 85 -0.47 -3.36 -10.28
C ARG A 85 -1.13 -1.98 -10.24
N SER A 86 -0.37 -0.94 -10.62
CA SER A 86 -0.77 0.46 -10.48
C SER A 86 -0.27 1.28 -11.66
N LEU A 87 -1.19 2.05 -12.23
CA LEU A 87 -0.91 3.02 -13.29
C LEU A 87 -0.22 4.21 -12.61
N GLY A 88 1.06 4.43 -12.91
CA GLY A 88 1.83 5.53 -12.32
C GLY A 88 1.24 6.88 -12.68
N GLU A 89 1.40 7.87 -11.81
CA GLU A 89 1.01 9.24 -12.09
C GLU A 89 2.01 9.84 -13.09
N ARG A 90 1.57 10.18 -14.30
CA ARG A 90 2.42 10.80 -15.31
C ARG A 90 2.65 12.27 -14.94
N LEU A 91 3.91 12.66 -14.76
CA LEU A 91 4.33 14.02 -14.46
C LEU A 91 4.84 14.77 -15.70
N SER A 92 5.20 14.05 -16.76
CA SER A 92 5.58 14.64 -18.05
C SER A 92 4.36 14.89 -18.93
N ASP A 93 4.45 15.91 -19.78
CA ASP A 93 3.48 16.17 -20.83
C ASP A 93 3.45 15.03 -21.86
N GLU A 94 2.35 14.93 -22.59
CA GLU A 94 2.16 13.89 -23.60
C GLU A 94 3.18 14.03 -24.74
N GLY A 95 3.93 12.97 -25.02
CA GLY A 95 4.93 12.95 -26.10
C GLY A 95 6.27 13.60 -25.77
N VAL A 96 6.47 14.07 -24.52
CA VAL A 96 7.76 14.62 -24.07
C VAL A 96 8.63 13.50 -23.49
N GLN A 97 9.89 13.44 -23.94
CA GLN A 97 10.90 12.54 -23.40
C GLN A 97 11.93 13.30 -22.56
N PRO A 98 12.39 12.72 -21.42
CA PRO A 98 11.95 11.45 -20.83
C PRO A 98 10.54 11.52 -20.22
N GLU A 99 9.80 10.43 -20.34
CA GLU A 99 8.49 10.28 -19.70
C GLU A 99 8.68 10.02 -18.20
N VAL A 100 8.15 10.90 -17.35
CA VAL A 100 8.32 10.81 -15.90
C VAL A 100 7.05 10.26 -15.26
N TYR A 101 7.19 9.14 -14.55
CA TYR A 101 6.10 8.52 -13.81
C TYR A 101 6.40 8.48 -12.31
N ARG A 102 5.40 8.79 -11.50
CA ARG A 102 5.50 8.79 -10.05
C ARG A 102 4.58 7.75 -9.43
N TRP A 103 5.10 7.05 -8.43
CA TRP A 103 4.32 6.21 -7.53
C TRP A 103 4.49 6.67 -6.08
N SER A 104 3.43 6.62 -5.29
CA SER A 104 3.45 6.98 -3.87
C SER A 104 3.01 5.81 -3.00
N ASP A 105 3.57 5.67 -1.80
CA ASP A 105 3.14 4.66 -0.82
C ASP A 105 2.40 5.25 0.38
N ASN A 106 1.96 4.39 1.32
CA ASN A 106 1.22 4.83 2.51
C ASN A 106 2.06 5.60 3.51
N GLY A 107 3.37 5.41 3.47
CA GLY A 107 4.32 6.02 4.37
C GLY A 107 4.77 7.40 3.91
N GLY A 108 4.12 7.98 2.89
CA GLY A 108 4.51 9.27 2.31
C GLY A 108 5.76 9.21 1.44
N SER A 109 6.32 8.02 1.20
CA SER A 109 7.47 7.85 0.30
C SER A 109 6.98 7.76 -1.15
N LYS A 110 7.74 8.38 -2.05
CA LYS A 110 7.43 8.51 -3.46
C LYS A 110 8.60 8.02 -4.30
N VAL A 111 8.33 7.28 -5.36
CA VAL A 111 9.33 6.90 -6.37
C VAL A 111 8.97 7.60 -7.66
N SER A 112 9.88 8.43 -8.16
CA SER A 112 9.82 8.99 -9.51
C SER A 112 10.74 8.20 -10.41
N ALA A 113 10.29 7.89 -11.61
CA ALA A 113 11.01 7.10 -12.59
C ALA A 113 10.97 7.76 -13.96
N ASP A 114 12.14 7.88 -14.57
CA ASP A 114 12.34 8.52 -15.86
C ASP A 114 12.49 7.43 -16.92
N PHE A 115 11.59 7.43 -17.89
CA PHE A 115 11.58 6.50 -19.00
C PHE A 115 11.97 7.21 -20.30
N ALA A 116 13.05 6.77 -20.95
CA ALA A 116 13.37 7.18 -22.32
C ALA A 116 13.03 6.03 -23.26
N HIS A 117 12.28 6.33 -24.32
CA HIS A 117 11.79 5.36 -25.30
C HIS A 117 11.10 4.16 -24.63
N GLY A 118 10.32 4.41 -23.58
CA GLY A 118 9.61 3.39 -22.80
C GLY A 118 10.48 2.50 -21.89
N LYS A 119 11.78 2.79 -21.76
CA LYS A 119 12.72 2.06 -20.88
C LYS A 119 13.18 2.93 -19.72
N LEU A 120 13.27 2.33 -18.54
CA LEU A 120 13.73 2.99 -17.34
C LEU A 120 15.20 3.39 -17.48
N VAL A 121 15.47 4.70 -17.44
CA VAL A 121 16.82 5.27 -17.48
C VAL A 121 17.29 5.61 -16.07
N ARG A 122 16.41 6.22 -15.28
CA ARG A 122 16.70 6.69 -13.93
C ARG A 122 15.47 6.53 -13.05
N TRP A 123 15.69 6.35 -11.75
CA TRP A 123 14.64 6.48 -10.76
C TRP A 123 15.21 7.12 -9.50
N GLN A 124 14.32 7.74 -8.73
CA GLN A 124 14.65 8.39 -7.47
C GLN A 124 13.57 8.08 -6.45
N LEU A 125 14.00 7.68 -5.26
CA LEU A 125 13.15 7.52 -4.09
C LEU A 125 13.21 8.82 -3.27
N ASP A 126 12.10 9.54 -3.23
CA ASP A 126 11.85 10.65 -2.32
C ASP A 126 11.13 10.10 -1.10
N ARG A 127 11.84 10.02 0.04
CA ARG A 127 11.19 9.78 1.32
C ARG A 127 10.83 11.15 1.88
N SER A 128 9.57 11.54 1.80
CA SER A 128 9.13 12.76 2.47
C SER A 128 9.36 12.55 3.97
N ALA A 129 10.34 13.28 4.48
CA ALA A 129 10.81 13.20 5.85
C ALA A 129 9.81 13.88 6.78
N ASP A 130 9.11 13.09 7.58
CA ASP A 130 9.15 13.41 9.00
C ASP A 130 10.47 12.84 9.54
N THR A 131 11.45 13.73 9.66
CA THR A 131 12.61 13.68 10.58
C THR A 131 13.28 12.32 10.80
N ASP A 132 14.26 11.97 9.98
CA ASP A 132 15.52 11.41 10.51
C ASP A 132 16.67 11.71 9.53
N ALA A 133 17.09 12.97 9.52
CA ALA A 133 18.50 13.24 9.29
C ALA A 133 19.16 13.02 10.66
N PRO A 134 20.02 12.00 10.84
CA PRO A 134 20.96 12.05 11.93
C PRO A 134 21.79 13.29 11.68
N ALA A 135 21.56 14.34 12.45
CA ALA A 135 22.52 15.43 12.57
C ALA A 135 23.81 14.74 13.01
N ALA A 136 24.73 14.53 12.05
CA ALA A 136 26.02 13.96 12.31
C ALA A 136 26.62 14.73 13.49
N PRO A 137 27.02 14.05 14.59
CA PRO A 137 27.80 14.71 15.62
C PRO A 137 29.02 15.26 14.92
N ARG A 138 29.16 16.59 14.89
CA ARG A 138 30.38 17.23 14.42
C ARG A 138 31.52 16.55 15.19
N PRO A 139 32.46 15.84 14.52
CA PRO A 139 33.60 15.30 15.20
C PRO A 139 34.35 16.49 15.81
N GLY A 140 34.71 16.37 17.09
CA GLY A 140 35.47 17.38 17.80
C GLY A 140 36.62 17.91 16.95
N GLY A 141 36.66 19.23 16.79
CA GLY A 141 37.80 19.89 16.18
C GLY A 141 39.07 19.51 16.94
N PRO A 142 40.18 19.22 16.25
CA PRO A 142 41.40 18.77 16.90
C PRO A 142 41.89 19.86 17.87
N GLY A 143 42.22 19.44 19.09
CA GLY A 143 43.01 20.28 19.97
C GLY A 143 44.31 20.64 19.28
N THR A 144 44.62 21.93 19.22
CA THR A 144 45.94 22.41 18.84
C THR A 144 46.79 22.45 20.11
N PRO A 145 47.85 21.64 20.24
CA PRO A 145 48.87 21.84 21.26
C PRO A 145 49.86 22.88 20.73
N GLY A 146 49.96 24.03 21.39
CA GLY A 146 50.96 25.06 21.11
C GLY A 146 51.04 25.98 22.30
N ALA A 147 51.96 25.71 23.23
CA ALA A 147 53.29 26.32 23.24
C ALA A 147 53.26 27.67 23.98
N SER A 148 53.64 27.56 25.26
CA SER A 148 54.43 28.51 26.05
C SER A 148 55.02 29.69 25.30
N ASP A 149 54.85 30.89 25.86
CA ASP A 149 55.97 31.83 26.10
C ASP A 149 55.59 32.93 27.13
N PRO A 150 56.54 33.72 27.67
CA PRO A 150 56.68 33.96 29.11
C PRO A 150 56.36 35.41 29.54
N ALA A 151 56.51 35.65 30.85
CA ALA A 151 56.52 36.96 31.50
C ALA A 151 57.57 37.92 30.88
N PRO A 152 57.47 39.24 31.10
CA PRO A 152 57.77 39.84 32.42
C PRO A 152 56.63 40.64 33.05
#